data_AF-A0A1A9A215-F1
#
_entry.id   AF-A0A1A9A215-F1
#
_cell.length_a   1.000
_cell.length_b   1.000
_cell.length_c   1.000
_cell.angle_alpha   90.00
_cell.angle_beta   90.00
_cell.angle_gamma   90.00
#
_symmetry.space_group_name_H-M   'P 1'
#
loop_
_entity.id
_entity.type
_entity.pdbx_description
1 polymer ?
#
loop_
_entity_poly.entity_id
_entity_poly.type
_entity_poly.pdbx_seq_one_letter_code
_entity_poly.pdbx_strand_id
1 'polypeptide(L)'
;MSPSRRLPRPGLDWLRRRVPIRALGAASYLQAFVLSGVVTVLALRAYLKATNYPQLGGGGLHIAHVLWGGLLLAVGLGVALVFLGGGPRTAGAIIGGIGFGLFIDEVGKFVTARTDYFYAPAAGIIYAAFALLVVLTQAVRGRTGRARLTPAERTANALDLVLGELPGGLTDRRRIAVLRLVQGTGPTTEAAVVQFLDAVPRREPPPVRSWQRAADAARRLAAWAVARRWLVWPVVVYLVVEPLAVVISVVVDGVTGELDREREWGAVSGVTLAALITAALTVRAAWLLRPDRLGAFRLFKLAILVDLLFGQIFNFTVNQFGAVSAVALDLVLLGVVTAEHRRLRREAPPDRR
;
A
#
# COMPACT_ATOMS: atom_id res chain seq x y z
N MET A 1 -55.24 36.67 -4.42
CA MET A 1 -54.72 35.39 -4.95
C MET A 1 -53.20 35.47 -4.99
N SER A 2 -52.52 34.72 -4.13
CA SER A 2 -51.05 34.66 -4.07
C SER A 2 -50.53 33.69 -5.14
N PRO A 3 -49.55 34.07 -5.97
CA PRO A 3 -49.03 33.16 -6.99
C PRO A 3 -48.24 32.05 -6.32
N SER A 4 -48.71 30.82 -6.50
CA SER A 4 -48.07 29.60 -6.02
C SER A 4 -46.66 29.48 -6.61
N ARG A 5 -45.64 29.62 -5.75
CA ARG A 5 -44.25 29.25 -6.07
C ARG A 5 -44.22 27.75 -6.38
N ARG A 6 -44.22 27.40 -7.67
CA ARG A 6 -43.95 26.03 -8.11
C ARG A 6 -42.52 25.67 -7.68
N LEU A 7 -42.39 24.67 -6.80
CA LEU A 7 -41.09 24.10 -6.45
C LEU A 7 -40.42 23.58 -7.74
N PRO A 8 -39.16 23.92 -8.02
CA PRO A 8 -38.45 23.39 -9.17
C PRO A 8 -38.41 21.86 -9.07
N ARG A 9 -38.80 21.17 -10.15
CA ARG A 9 -38.67 19.70 -10.25
C ARG A 9 -37.19 19.34 -10.02
N PRO A 10 -36.86 18.37 -9.16
CA PRO A 10 -35.49 17.99 -8.92
C PRO A 10 -34.91 17.37 -10.20
N GLY A 11 -34.15 18.15 -10.96
CA GLY A 11 -33.33 17.64 -12.06
C GLY A 11 -32.26 16.67 -11.54
N LEU A 12 -31.57 15.98 -12.45
CA LEU A 12 -30.47 15.02 -12.17
C LEU A 12 -29.36 15.54 -11.22
N ASP A 13 -29.36 16.84 -10.88
CA ASP A 13 -28.57 17.45 -9.81
C ASP A 13 -28.77 16.79 -8.44
N TRP A 14 -29.93 16.18 -8.16
CA TRP A 14 -30.15 15.46 -6.89
C TRP A 14 -29.25 14.21 -6.78
N LEU A 15 -28.94 13.55 -7.91
CA LEU A 15 -28.01 12.42 -7.96
C LEU A 15 -26.55 12.89 -7.78
N ARG A 16 -26.18 14.04 -8.36
CA ARG A 16 -24.86 14.66 -8.13
C ARG A 16 -24.64 15.07 -6.66
N ARG A 17 -25.70 15.39 -5.93
CA ARG A 17 -25.64 15.71 -4.48
C ARG A 17 -25.57 14.48 -3.56
N ARG A 18 -25.77 13.27 -4.08
CA ARG A 18 -25.72 12.00 -3.30
C ARG A 18 -24.45 11.18 -3.54
N VAL A 19 -23.42 11.77 -4.14
CA VAL A 19 -22.12 11.08 -4.24
C VAL A 19 -21.54 10.94 -2.83
N PRO A 20 -21.15 9.73 -2.39
CA PRO A 20 -20.56 9.54 -1.06
C PRO A 20 -19.31 10.40 -0.91
N ILE A 21 -19.24 11.12 0.22
CA ILE A 21 -18.13 12.03 0.52
C ILE A 21 -16.86 11.20 0.73
N ARG A 22 -15.80 11.50 -0.03
CA ARG A 22 -14.52 10.81 0.11
C ARG A 22 -13.83 11.20 1.41
N ALA A 23 -13.52 10.20 2.23
CA ALA A 23 -12.77 10.40 3.48
C ALA A 23 -11.28 10.66 3.18
N LEU A 24 -10.75 11.77 3.71
CA LEU A 24 -9.34 12.16 3.62
C LEU A 24 -8.42 11.08 4.19
N GLY A 25 -8.85 10.43 5.28
CA GLY A 25 -8.12 9.37 5.96
C GLY A 25 -8.16 8.00 5.28
N ALA A 26 -8.96 7.80 4.23
CA ALA A 26 -9.22 6.48 3.64
C ALA A 26 -7.94 5.73 3.25
N ALA A 27 -6.98 6.42 2.61
CA ALA A 27 -5.71 5.82 2.21
C ALA A 27 -4.84 5.41 3.41
N SER A 28 -4.93 6.12 4.53
CA SER A 28 -4.20 5.78 5.75
C SER A 28 -4.80 4.56 6.45
N TYR A 29 -6.13 4.44 6.46
CA TYR A 29 -6.81 3.24 7.00
C TYR A 29 -6.49 2.00 6.17
N LEU A 30 -6.60 2.09 4.84
CA LEU A 30 -6.22 0.98 3.95
C LEU A 30 -4.75 0.60 4.10
N GLN A 31 -3.85 1.59 4.23
CA GLN A 31 -2.44 1.31 4.49
C GLN A 31 -2.22 0.61 5.83
N ALA A 32 -2.92 1.00 6.89
CA ALA A 32 -2.84 0.35 8.19
C ALA A 32 -3.32 -1.11 8.12
N PHE A 33 -4.43 -1.36 7.42
CA PHE A 33 -4.97 -2.70 7.15
C PHE A 33 -3.96 -3.58 6.39
N VAL A 34 -3.42 -3.07 5.29
CA VAL A 34 -2.44 -3.81 4.49
C VAL A 34 -1.17 -4.11 5.29
N LEU A 35 -0.63 -3.11 5.99
CA LEU A 35 0.60 -3.27 6.75
C LEU A 35 0.44 -4.27 7.90
N SER A 36 -0.66 -4.18 8.66
CA SER A 36 -0.90 -5.13 9.74
C SER A 36 -1.13 -6.56 9.22
N GLY A 37 -1.80 -6.72 8.08
CA GLY A 37 -1.96 -8.01 7.43
C GLY A 37 -0.64 -8.61 6.95
N VAL A 38 0.20 -7.86 6.23
CA VAL A 38 1.52 -8.32 5.78
C VAL A 38 2.39 -8.72 6.97
N VAL A 39 2.45 -7.88 8.01
CA VAL A 39 3.22 -8.20 9.23
C VAL A 39 2.69 -9.46 9.89
N THR A 40 1.37 -9.65 9.93
CA THR A 40 0.75 -10.85 10.52
C THR A 40 1.14 -12.12 9.76
N VAL A 41 1.06 -12.12 8.43
CA VAL A 41 1.48 -13.26 7.60
C VAL A 41 2.96 -13.57 7.79
N LEU A 42 3.83 -12.55 7.73
CA LEU A 42 5.26 -12.74 7.88
C LEU A 42 5.61 -13.26 9.28
N ALA A 43 4.98 -12.74 10.33
CA ALA A 43 5.19 -13.19 11.70
C ALA A 43 4.73 -14.64 11.88
N LEU A 44 3.55 -15.00 11.35
CA LEU A 44 3.02 -16.37 11.42
C LEU A 44 3.92 -17.36 10.69
N ARG A 45 4.36 -17.03 9.46
CA ARG A 45 5.27 -17.87 8.68
C ARG A 45 6.65 -18.00 9.32
N ALA A 46 7.19 -16.92 9.88
CA ALA A 46 8.45 -16.97 10.61
C ALA A 46 8.35 -17.85 11.86
N TYR A 47 7.24 -17.74 12.60
CA TYR A 47 6.95 -18.59 13.75
C TYR A 47 6.84 -20.07 13.35
N LEU A 48 6.08 -20.41 12.31
CA LEU A 48 5.94 -21.77 11.81
C LEU A 48 7.29 -22.35 11.37
N LYS A 49 8.11 -21.57 10.64
CA LYS A 49 9.46 -22.00 10.26
C LYS A 49 10.36 -22.24 11.47
N ALA A 50 10.35 -21.33 12.45
CA ALA A 50 11.17 -21.45 13.66
C ALA A 50 10.80 -22.66 14.53
N THR A 51 9.54 -23.11 14.44
CA THR A 51 9.02 -24.24 15.23
C THR A 51 8.96 -25.55 14.43
N ASN A 52 9.54 -25.59 13.22
CA ASN A 52 9.51 -26.74 12.30
C ASN A 52 8.09 -27.20 11.92
N TYR A 53 7.18 -26.24 11.69
CA TYR A 53 5.79 -26.47 11.28
C TYR A 53 5.04 -27.40 12.24
N PRO A 54 4.93 -27.05 13.54
CA PRO A 54 4.22 -27.86 14.50
C PRO A 54 2.76 -27.93 14.05
N GLN A 55 2.22 -29.13 13.95
CA GLN A 55 0.80 -29.29 13.66
C GLN A 55 0.01 -28.75 14.86
N LEU A 56 -0.55 -27.54 14.72
CA LEU A 56 -1.50 -26.99 15.68
C LEU A 56 -2.85 -27.69 15.49
N GLY A 57 -2.93 -28.90 16.02
CA GLY A 57 -4.14 -29.70 16.20
C GLY A 57 -3.83 -31.19 16.18
N GLY A 58 -4.12 -31.84 17.31
CA GLY A 58 -4.24 -33.29 17.43
C GLY A 58 -5.69 -33.63 17.79
N GLY A 59 -6.22 -34.73 17.26
CA GLY A 59 -7.51 -35.28 17.68
C GLY A 59 -8.77 -34.76 16.96
N GLY A 60 -8.69 -34.41 15.67
CA GLY A 60 -9.87 -34.20 14.82
C GLY A 60 -10.55 -32.83 14.91
N LEU A 61 -10.12 -31.94 15.82
CA LEU A 61 -10.64 -30.56 15.92
C LEU A 61 -9.51 -29.53 15.65
N HIS A 62 -9.27 -29.23 14.37
CA HIS A 62 -8.41 -28.10 13.99
C HIS A 62 -9.23 -26.81 14.01
N ILE A 63 -9.04 -25.96 15.02
CA ILE A 63 -9.51 -24.57 14.94
C ILE A 63 -8.54 -23.85 13.99
N ALA A 64 -8.91 -23.79 12.71
CA ALA A 64 -8.12 -23.09 11.71
C ALA A 64 -7.96 -21.61 12.11
N HIS A 65 -6.76 -21.06 11.94
CA HIS A 65 -6.52 -19.63 12.16
C HIS A 65 -7.40 -18.75 11.24
N VAL A 66 -7.97 -19.33 10.17
CA VAL A 66 -9.08 -18.75 9.38
C VAL A 66 -10.26 -18.30 10.23
N LEU A 67 -10.70 -19.09 11.22
CA LEU A 67 -11.85 -18.73 12.05
C LEU A 67 -11.55 -17.49 12.89
N TRP A 68 -10.38 -17.47 13.53
CA TRP A 68 -9.88 -16.31 14.26
C TRP A 68 -9.66 -15.11 13.33
N GLY A 69 -9.17 -15.36 12.11
CA GLY A 69 -9.03 -14.34 11.06
C GLY A 69 -10.37 -13.70 10.69
N GLY A 70 -11.40 -14.52 10.45
CA GLY A 70 -12.77 -14.08 10.19
C GLY A 70 -13.39 -13.32 11.36
N LEU A 71 -13.16 -13.79 12.60
CA LEU A 71 -13.62 -13.10 13.81
C LEU A 71 -12.97 -11.72 13.94
N LEU A 72 -11.64 -11.61 13.77
CA LEU A 72 -10.95 -10.33 13.83
C LEU A 72 -11.37 -9.39 12.70
N LEU A 73 -11.65 -9.90 11.50
CA LEU A 73 -12.27 -9.12 10.43
C LEU A 73 -13.63 -8.56 10.84
N ALA A 74 -14.49 -9.38 11.44
CA ALA A 74 -15.80 -8.95 11.93
C ALA A 74 -15.68 -7.91 13.07
N VAL A 75 -14.75 -8.10 14.01
CA VAL A 75 -14.45 -7.14 15.07
C VAL A 75 -13.94 -5.83 14.48
N GLY A 76 -13.01 -5.88 13.51
CA GLY A 76 -12.48 -4.70 12.84
C GLY A 76 -13.57 -3.89 12.14
N LEU A 77 -14.49 -4.56 11.44
CA LEU A 77 -15.67 -3.94 10.85
C LEU A 77 -16.61 -3.37 11.95
N GLY A 78 -16.87 -4.13 13.01
CA GLY A 78 -17.70 -3.71 14.13
C GLY A 78 -17.18 -2.43 14.78
N VAL A 79 -15.87 -2.31 14.99
CA VAL A 79 -15.24 -1.08 15.50
C VAL A 79 -15.52 0.12 14.58
N ALA A 80 -15.45 -0.07 13.26
CA ALA A 80 -15.73 0.99 12.30
C ALA A 80 -17.22 1.39 12.21
N LEU A 81 -18.14 0.48 12.59
CA LEU A 81 -19.58 0.72 12.61
C LEU A 81 -20.07 1.33 13.93
N VAL A 82 -19.48 0.92 15.06
CA VAL A 82 -19.92 1.33 16.41
C VAL A 82 -19.35 2.69 16.80
N PHE A 83 -18.13 3.02 16.38
CA PHE A 83 -17.41 4.19 16.86
C PHE A 83 -17.16 5.23 15.76
N LEU A 84 -17.25 6.52 16.13
CA LEU A 84 -16.92 7.64 15.25
C LEU A 84 -15.44 8.05 15.39
N GLY A 85 -14.91 8.68 14.34
CA GLY A 85 -13.60 9.30 14.35
C GLY A 85 -12.47 8.45 13.76
N GLY A 86 -11.32 9.09 13.51
CA GLY A 86 -10.19 8.47 12.83
C GLY A 86 -9.43 7.44 13.67
N GLY A 87 -9.44 7.60 15.00
CA GLY A 87 -8.81 6.66 15.94
C GLY A 87 -9.42 5.26 15.85
N PRO A 88 -10.73 5.10 16.13
CA PRO A 88 -11.43 3.83 16.00
C PRO A 88 -11.38 3.26 14.58
N ARG A 89 -11.52 4.09 13.53
CA ARG A 89 -11.36 3.62 12.14
C ARG A 89 -9.96 3.05 11.86
N THR A 90 -8.91 3.64 12.44
CA THR A 90 -7.55 3.11 12.34
C THR A 90 -7.40 1.81 13.11
N ALA A 91 -7.93 1.73 14.34
CA ALA A 91 -7.92 0.50 15.13
C ALA A 91 -8.67 -0.63 14.41
N GLY A 92 -9.87 -0.34 13.88
CA GLY A 92 -10.66 -1.29 13.08
C GLY A 92 -9.91 -1.76 11.84
N ALA A 93 -9.21 -0.85 11.14
CA ALA A 93 -8.35 -1.22 10.02
C ALA A 93 -7.17 -2.11 10.43
N ILE A 94 -6.50 -1.82 11.55
CA ILE A 94 -5.39 -2.65 12.06
C ILE A 94 -5.90 -4.04 12.43
N ILE A 95 -6.97 -4.12 13.24
CA ILE A 95 -7.58 -5.39 13.69
C ILE A 95 -8.07 -6.20 12.49
N GLY A 96 -8.78 -5.54 11.56
CA GLY A 96 -9.24 -6.17 10.32
C GLY A 96 -8.08 -6.66 9.45
N GLY A 97 -6.98 -5.91 9.40
CA GLY A 97 -5.79 -6.32 8.65
C GLY A 97 -5.09 -7.53 9.28
N ILE A 98 -4.98 -7.59 10.62
CA ILE A 98 -4.50 -8.79 11.33
C ILE A 98 -5.41 -9.97 11.00
N GLY A 99 -6.73 -9.77 11.08
CA GLY A 99 -7.71 -10.80 10.72
C GLY A 99 -7.56 -11.29 9.29
N PHE A 100 -7.39 -10.37 8.33
CA PHE A 100 -7.14 -10.70 6.93
C PHE A 100 -5.83 -11.48 6.75
N GLY A 101 -4.77 -11.09 7.45
CA GLY A 101 -3.48 -11.78 7.42
C GLY A 101 -3.59 -13.23 7.90
N LEU A 102 -4.25 -13.47 9.03
CA LEU A 102 -4.50 -14.83 9.54
C LEU A 102 -5.40 -15.64 8.59
N PHE A 103 -6.40 -14.99 7.99
CA PHE A 103 -7.33 -15.62 7.06
C PHE A 103 -6.63 -16.07 5.77
N ILE A 104 -5.83 -15.17 5.17
CA ILE A 104 -5.21 -15.41 3.86
C ILE A 104 -4.02 -16.39 3.95
N ASP A 105 -3.35 -16.50 5.09
CA ASP A 105 -2.21 -17.43 5.24
C ASP A 105 -2.62 -18.90 5.07
N GLU A 106 -3.89 -19.21 5.37
CA GLU A 106 -4.47 -20.54 5.24
C GLU A 106 -5.07 -20.81 3.85
N VAL A 107 -4.95 -19.87 2.90
CA VAL A 107 -5.57 -19.99 1.56
C VAL A 107 -5.11 -21.26 0.84
N GLY A 108 -3.89 -21.73 1.07
CA GLY A 108 -3.35 -22.95 0.48
C GLY A 108 -4.22 -24.18 0.74
N LYS A 109 -4.78 -24.31 1.96
CA LYS A 109 -5.65 -25.42 2.35
C LYS A 109 -6.97 -25.46 1.58
N PHE A 110 -7.47 -24.32 1.13
CA PHE A 110 -8.82 -24.21 0.56
C PHE A 110 -8.82 -24.13 -0.96
N VAL A 111 -7.65 -23.99 -1.59
CA VAL A 111 -7.51 -23.91 -3.04
C VAL A 111 -7.45 -25.31 -3.68
N THR A 112 -6.98 -26.33 -2.95
CA THR A 112 -6.92 -27.71 -3.45
C THR A 112 -8.05 -28.58 -2.93
N ALA A 113 -8.61 -29.43 -3.80
CA ALA A 113 -9.66 -30.41 -3.43
C ALA A 113 -9.19 -31.43 -2.37
N ARG A 114 -7.88 -31.57 -2.18
CA ARG A 114 -7.23 -32.27 -1.07
C ARG A 114 -6.57 -31.19 -0.22
N THR A 115 -7.16 -30.83 0.91
CA THR A 115 -6.76 -29.75 1.84
C THR A 115 -5.27 -29.73 2.17
N ASP A 116 -4.43 -29.17 1.30
CA ASP A 116 -2.97 -29.28 1.37
C ASP A 116 -2.38 -27.94 1.84
N TYR A 117 -1.66 -28.00 2.97
CA TYR A 117 -1.00 -26.83 3.55
C TYR A 117 0.11 -26.27 2.65
N PHE A 118 0.69 -27.11 1.78
CA PHE A 118 1.87 -26.81 0.98
C PHE A 118 1.57 -26.67 -0.51
N TYR A 119 0.34 -26.26 -0.86
CA TYR A 119 0.04 -25.89 -2.25
C TYR A 119 0.92 -24.70 -2.66
N ALA A 120 1.95 -24.95 -3.46
CA ALA A 120 2.98 -23.96 -3.78
C ALA A 120 2.43 -22.62 -4.30
N PRO A 121 1.35 -22.56 -5.10
CA PRO A 121 0.75 -21.29 -5.53
C PRO A 121 0.14 -20.44 -4.40
N ALA A 122 -0.03 -20.97 -3.18
CA ALA A 122 -0.59 -20.23 -2.06
C ALA A 122 0.22 -18.98 -1.70
N ALA A 123 1.56 -19.07 -1.72
CA ALA A 123 2.43 -17.93 -1.44
C ALA A 123 2.27 -16.83 -2.51
N GLY A 124 2.18 -17.22 -3.79
CA GLY A 124 1.90 -16.31 -4.90
C GLY A 124 0.53 -15.65 -4.78
N ILE A 125 -0.51 -16.39 -4.38
CA ILE A 125 -1.87 -15.84 -4.16
C ILE A 125 -1.86 -14.81 -3.03
N ILE A 126 -1.22 -15.12 -1.89
CA ILE A 126 -1.10 -14.19 -0.76
C ILE A 126 -0.40 -12.90 -1.22
N TYR A 127 0.72 -13.04 -1.93
CA TYR A 127 1.45 -11.90 -2.45
C TYR A 127 0.60 -11.06 -3.42
N ALA A 128 -0.06 -11.71 -4.38
CA ALA A 128 -0.93 -11.04 -5.35
C ALA A 128 -2.07 -10.28 -4.66
N ALA A 129 -2.69 -10.86 -3.62
CA ALA A 129 -3.72 -10.20 -2.84
C ALA A 129 -3.22 -8.92 -2.16
N PHE A 130 -2.06 -8.97 -1.50
CA PHE A 130 -1.48 -7.78 -0.88
C PHE A 130 -0.98 -6.76 -1.90
N ALA A 131 -0.37 -7.19 -3.00
CA ALA A 131 0.05 -6.32 -4.10
C ALA A 131 -1.14 -5.56 -4.69
N LEU A 132 -2.27 -6.24 -4.93
CA LEU A 132 -3.51 -5.62 -5.36
C LEU A 132 -4.03 -4.61 -4.34
N LEU A 133 -4.06 -4.95 -3.05
CA LEU A 133 -4.48 -4.03 -1.99
C LEU A 133 -3.57 -2.80 -1.90
N VAL A 134 -2.26 -2.94 -2.12
CA VAL A 134 -1.32 -1.81 -2.21
C VAL A 134 -1.67 -0.93 -3.41
N VAL A 135 -1.89 -1.50 -4.60
CA VAL A 135 -2.29 -0.75 -5.80
C VAL A 135 -3.59 0.01 -5.56
N LEU A 136 -4.60 -0.64 -4.97
CA LEU A 136 -5.87 -0.02 -4.60
C LEU A 136 -5.67 1.12 -3.60
N THR A 137 -4.84 0.91 -2.57
CA THR A 137 -4.51 1.94 -1.57
C THR A 137 -3.88 3.17 -2.22
N GLN A 138 -2.97 2.96 -3.17
CA GLN A 138 -2.30 4.04 -3.90
C GLN A 138 -3.26 4.76 -4.86
N ALA A 139 -4.16 4.03 -5.53
CA ALA A 139 -5.21 4.61 -6.36
C ALA A 139 -6.18 5.48 -5.53
N VAL A 140 -6.57 5.01 -4.34
CA VAL A 140 -7.37 5.78 -3.38
C VAL A 140 -6.62 7.02 -2.93
N ARG A 141 -5.35 6.89 -2.52
CA ARG A 141 -4.50 8.03 -2.11
C ARG A 141 -4.39 9.11 -3.18
N GLY A 142 -4.26 8.70 -4.44
CA GLY A 142 -4.23 9.62 -5.58
C GLY A 142 -5.53 10.42 -5.75
N ARG A 143 -6.67 9.86 -5.32
CA ARG A 143 -8.02 10.46 -5.45
C ARG A 143 -8.48 11.24 -4.21
N THR A 144 -7.98 10.91 -3.01
CA THR A 144 -8.41 11.53 -1.74
C THR A 144 -7.51 12.66 -1.27
N GLY A 145 -6.48 13.03 -2.01
CA GLY A 145 -5.63 14.17 -1.68
C GLY A 145 -6.40 15.49 -1.69
N ARG A 146 -6.04 16.42 -0.78
CA ARG A 146 -6.69 17.74 -0.62
C ARG A 146 -6.98 18.47 -1.94
N ALA A 147 -6.02 18.48 -2.87
CA ALA A 147 -6.13 19.18 -4.16
C ALA A 147 -7.19 18.58 -5.10
N ARG A 148 -7.64 17.34 -4.85
CA ARG A 148 -8.66 16.65 -5.65
C ARG A 148 -10.04 16.59 -4.97
N LEU A 149 -10.13 17.08 -3.74
CA LEU A 149 -11.39 17.16 -3.01
C LEU A 149 -12.11 18.46 -3.38
N THR A 150 -13.40 18.34 -3.63
CA THR A 150 -14.28 19.50 -3.85
C THR A 150 -14.35 20.36 -2.59
N PRO A 151 -14.71 21.66 -2.69
CA PRO A 151 -14.92 22.50 -1.51
C PRO A 151 -15.82 21.87 -0.45
N ALA A 152 -16.95 21.28 -0.87
CA ALA A 152 -17.89 20.60 0.01
C ALA A 152 -17.26 19.39 0.72
N GLU A 153 -16.50 18.56 -0.01
CA GLU A 153 -15.79 17.43 0.60
C GLU A 153 -14.72 17.90 1.60
N ARG A 154 -14.02 19.01 1.31
CA ARG A 154 -13.02 19.58 2.21
C ARG A 154 -13.64 20.08 3.51
N THR A 155 -14.78 20.76 3.44
CA THR A 155 -15.54 21.19 4.62
C THR A 155 -16.07 19.98 5.40
N ALA A 156 -16.63 18.98 4.74
CA ALA A 156 -17.11 17.77 5.41
C ALA A 156 -15.99 17.01 6.13
N ASN A 157 -14.81 16.87 5.50
CA ASN A 157 -13.64 16.27 6.14
C ASN A 157 -13.09 17.11 7.30
N ALA A 158 -13.15 18.44 7.19
CA ALA A 158 -12.82 19.34 8.28
C ALA A 158 -13.74 19.12 9.50
N LEU A 159 -15.04 18.96 9.27
CA LEU A 159 -16.01 18.66 10.33
C LEU A 159 -15.85 17.25 10.91
N ASP A 160 -15.63 16.21 10.09
CA ASP A 160 -15.37 14.83 10.56
C ASP A 160 -14.13 14.76 11.47
N LEU A 161 -13.09 15.55 11.17
CA LEU A 161 -11.90 15.68 12.03
C LEU A 161 -12.20 16.31 13.40
N VAL A 162 -13.09 17.30 13.44
CA VAL A 162 -13.50 17.93 14.70
C VAL A 162 -14.39 16.97 15.50
N LEU A 163 -15.41 16.40 14.87
CA LEU A 163 -16.36 15.46 15.49
C LEU A 163 -15.67 14.28 16.16
N GLY A 164 -14.66 13.70 15.50
CA GLY A 164 -13.90 12.57 16.04
C GLY A 164 -13.10 12.86 17.31
N GLU A 165 -12.90 14.13 17.68
CA GLU A 165 -12.05 14.53 18.82
C GLU A 165 -12.78 15.46 19.82
N LEU A 166 -14.05 15.78 19.58
CA LEU A 166 -14.83 16.66 20.47
C LEU A 166 -14.74 16.26 21.96
N PRO A 167 -14.83 14.97 22.35
CA PRO A 167 -14.78 14.60 23.76
C PRO A 167 -13.46 14.93 24.46
N GLY A 168 -12.36 14.99 23.72
CA GLY A 168 -11.01 15.20 24.26
C GLY A 168 -10.39 16.56 23.94
N GLY A 169 -11.06 17.39 23.14
CA GLY A 169 -10.53 18.64 22.61
C GLY A 169 -9.51 18.46 21.46
N LEU A 170 -9.25 19.55 20.75
CA LEU A 170 -8.36 19.59 19.59
C LEU A 170 -6.96 20.07 19.96
N THR A 171 -5.94 19.39 19.42
CA THR A 171 -4.55 19.89 19.44
C THR A 171 -4.35 21.01 18.41
N ASP A 172 -3.39 21.91 18.65
CA ASP A 172 -3.08 23.01 17.72
C ASP A 172 -2.74 22.51 16.31
N ARG A 173 -2.00 21.39 16.20
CA ARG A 173 -1.70 20.76 14.91
C ARG A 173 -2.96 20.37 14.15
N ARG A 174 -3.99 19.87 14.85
CA ARG A 174 -5.27 19.48 14.23
C ARG A 174 -6.10 20.71 13.88
N ARG A 175 -6.14 21.74 14.73
CA ARG A 175 -6.78 23.02 14.39
C ARG A 175 -6.20 23.60 13.10
N ILE A 176 -4.88 23.63 12.98
CA ILE A 176 -4.19 24.05 11.75
C ILE A 176 -4.58 23.15 10.56
N ALA A 177 -4.71 21.83 10.75
CA ALA A 177 -5.15 20.94 9.67
C ALA A 177 -6.60 21.20 9.23
N VAL A 178 -7.51 21.49 10.16
CA VAL A 178 -8.91 21.87 9.87
C VAL A 178 -8.95 23.20 9.11
N LEU A 179 -8.24 24.22 9.58
CA LEU A 179 -8.14 25.52 8.90
C LEU A 179 -7.55 25.37 7.50
N ARG A 180 -6.48 24.59 7.36
CA ARG A 180 -5.93 24.25 6.04
C ARG A 180 -6.99 23.57 5.18
N LEU A 181 -7.83 22.67 5.70
CA LEU A 181 -8.85 22.01 4.89
C LEU A 181 -9.88 22.99 4.33
N VAL A 182 -10.33 23.96 5.12
CA VAL A 182 -11.37 24.91 4.70
C VAL A 182 -10.87 26.09 3.87
N GLN A 183 -9.56 26.37 3.84
CA GLN A 183 -8.99 27.41 2.98
C GLN A 183 -9.42 27.27 1.51
N GLY A 184 -9.99 28.32 0.94
CA GLY A 184 -10.50 28.37 -0.43
C GLY A 184 -11.80 27.59 -0.63
N THR A 185 -12.63 27.47 0.41
CA THR A 185 -13.99 26.90 0.30
C THR A 185 -15.08 27.97 0.27
N GLY A 186 -14.74 29.21 0.63
CA GLY A 186 -15.61 30.37 0.59
C GLY A 186 -15.55 31.16 1.90
N PRO A 187 -15.62 32.50 1.87
CA PRO A 187 -15.40 33.34 3.05
C PRO A 187 -16.40 33.06 4.18
N THR A 188 -17.65 32.77 3.84
CA THR A 188 -18.70 32.45 4.82
C THR A 188 -18.47 31.11 5.51
N THR A 189 -18.12 30.08 4.75
CA THR A 189 -17.82 28.74 5.29
C THR A 189 -16.56 28.75 6.14
N GLU A 190 -15.52 29.47 5.69
CA GLU A 190 -14.28 29.63 6.43
C GLU A 190 -14.52 30.36 7.76
N ALA A 191 -15.24 31.49 7.75
CA ALA A 191 -15.58 32.23 8.96
C ALA A 191 -16.39 31.38 9.94
N ALA A 192 -17.39 30.64 9.46
CA ALA A 192 -18.22 29.76 10.30
C ALA A 192 -17.40 28.64 10.95
N VAL A 193 -16.45 28.02 10.22
CA VAL A 193 -15.59 26.97 10.79
C VAL A 193 -14.58 27.54 11.79
N VAL A 194 -14.05 28.74 11.55
CA VAL A 194 -13.19 29.44 12.51
C VAL A 194 -13.96 29.72 13.81
N GLN A 195 -15.15 30.30 13.71
CA GLN A 195 -16.00 30.58 14.87
C GLN A 195 -16.35 29.29 15.63
N PHE A 196 -16.63 28.20 14.92
CA PHE A 196 -16.87 26.91 15.54
C PHE A 196 -15.64 26.37 16.28
N LEU A 197 -14.44 26.50 15.70
CA LEU A 197 -13.18 26.05 16.33
C LEU A 197 -12.84 26.82 17.61
N ASP A 198 -13.29 28.06 17.74
CA ASP A 198 -13.11 28.83 18.97
C ASP A 198 -13.93 28.28 20.13
N ALA A 199 -15.09 27.66 19.84
CA ALA A 199 -15.92 26.98 20.83
C ALA A 199 -15.41 25.58 21.23
N VAL A 200 -14.49 24.96 20.46
CA VAL A 200 -13.99 23.61 20.75
C VAL A 200 -12.82 23.67 21.75
N PRO A 201 -12.82 22.90 22.87
CA PRO A 201 -11.71 22.90 23.82
C PRO A 201 -10.35 22.58 23.19
N ARG A 202 -9.28 23.17 23.73
CA ARG A 202 -7.89 22.84 23.34
C ARG A 202 -7.39 21.66 24.15
N ARG A 203 -6.60 20.81 23.50
CA ARG A 203 -5.92 19.67 24.13
C ARG A 203 -4.43 19.78 23.90
N GLU A 204 -3.64 19.59 24.96
CA GLU A 204 -2.19 19.42 24.81
C GLU A 204 -1.86 18.14 24.03
N PRO A 205 -0.84 18.18 23.16
CA PRO A 205 -0.43 16.99 22.43
C PRO A 205 0.03 15.90 23.42
N PRO A 206 -0.35 14.63 23.23
CA PRO A 206 0.18 13.55 24.05
C PRO A 206 1.71 13.49 23.92
N PRO A 207 2.43 13.07 24.96
CA PRO A 207 3.89 12.97 24.90
C PRO A 207 4.31 12.06 23.75
N VAL A 208 5.29 12.52 22.97
CA VAL A 208 5.89 11.75 21.86
C VAL A 208 6.52 10.48 22.41
N ARG A 209 5.94 9.33 22.07
CA ARG A 209 6.46 8.02 22.47
C ARG A 209 7.82 7.77 21.81
N SER A 210 8.71 7.05 22.49
CA SER A 210 10.07 6.72 22.01
C SER A 210 10.06 6.05 20.63
N TRP A 211 9.11 5.15 20.37
CA TRP A 211 8.96 4.49 19.07
C TRP A 211 8.66 5.48 17.92
N GLN A 212 7.94 6.58 18.16
CA GLN A 212 7.70 7.59 17.13
C GLN A 212 8.99 8.31 16.75
N ARG A 213 9.86 8.60 17.73
CA ARG A 213 11.18 9.19 17.47
C ARG A 213 12.07 8.23 16.69
N ALA A 214 12.06 6.95 17.06
CA ALA A 214 12.81 5.90 16.36
C ALA A 214 12.32 5.74 14.91
N ALA A 215 11.00 5.71 14.68
CA ALA A 215 10.42 5.63 13.35
C ALA A 215 10.79 6.86 12.49
N ASP A 216 10.75 8.07 13.05
CA ASP A 216 11.14 9.28 12.33
C ASP A 216 12.65 9.34 12.07
N ALA A 217 13.48 8.85 13.00
CA ALA A 217 14.91 8.68 12.78
C ALA A 217 15.18 7.69 11.65
N ALA A 218 14.54 6.52 11.67
CA ALA A 218 14.67 5.51 10.61
C ALA A 218 14.24 6.05 9.25
N ARG A 219 13.13 6.80 9.17
CA ARG A 219 12.69 7.45 7.91
C ARG A 219 13.71 8.46 7.40
N ARG A 220 14.30 9.25 8.29
CA ARG A 220 15.34 10.23 7.93
C ARG A 220 16.61 9.54 7.44
N LEU A 221 17.04 8.47 8.13
CA LEU A 221 18.19 7.67 7.73
C LEU A 221 17.97 6.99 6.37
N ALA A 222 16.80 6.39 6.16
CA ALA A 222 16.42 5.80 4.88
C ALA A 222 16.43 6.85 3.77
N ALA A 223 15.80 8.02 3.98
CA ALA A 223 15.80 9.10 3.01
C ALA A 223 17.21 9.63 2.72
N TRP A 224 18.07 9.71 3.73
CA TRP A 224 19.47 10.11 3.60
C TRP A 224 20.29 9.09 2.81
N ALA A 225 20.15 7.80 3.11
CA ALA A 225 20.86 6.71 2.41
C ALA A 225 20.46 6.67 0.93
N VAL A 226 19.16 6.78 0.66
CA VAL A 226 18.57 6.79 -0.69
C VAL A 226 18.98 8.02 -1.51
N ALA A 227 19.30 9.14 -0.86
CA ALA A 227 19.73 10.37 -1.54
C ALA A 227 21.22 10.38 -1.97
N ARG A 228 21.95 9.29 -1.73
CA ARG A 228 23.39 9.25 -1.93
C ARG A 228 23.75 8.91 -3.39
N ARG A 229 24.39 9.85 -4.10
CA ARG A 229 24.74 9.75 -5.53
C ARG A 229 25.54 8.50 -5.93
N TRP A 230 26.42 8.01 -5.07
CA TRP A 230 27.25 6.83 -5.38
C TRP A 230 26.43 5.54 -5.38
N LEU A 231 25.25 5.53 -4.74
CA LEU A 231 24.35 4.37 -4.70
C LEU A 231 23.61 4.16 -6.01
N VAL A 232 23.49 5.20 -6.85
CA VAL A 232 22.73 5.13 -8.11
C VAL A 232 23.42 4.20 -9.12
N TRP A 233 24.74 4.26 -9.24
CA TRP A 233 25.49 3.40 -10.17
C TRP A 233 25.34 1.91 -9.87
N PRO A 234 25.60 1.41 -8.64
CA PRO A 234 25.42 -0.01 -8.34
C PRO A 234 23.96 -0.45 -8.46
N VAL A 235 23.00 0.43 -8.15
CA VAL A 235 21.57 0.16 -8.36
C VAL A 235 21.25 -0.03 -9.84
N VAL A 236 21.75 0.85 -10.72
CA VAL A 236 21.55 0.71 -12.17
C VAL A 236 22.19 -0.56 -12.70
N VAL A 237 23.41 -0.89 -12.25
CA VAL A 237 24.10 -2.13 -12.65
C VAL A 237 23.28 -3.34 -12.21
N TYR A 238 22.85 -3.38 -10.95
CA TYR A 238 22.02 -4.47 -10.43
C TYR A 238 20.73 -4.64 -11.24
N LEU A 239 20.00 -3.55 -11.50
CA LEU A 239 18.74 -3.58 -12.25
C LEU A 239 18.89 -4.08 -13.69
N VAL A 240 20.06 -3.96 -14.30
CA VAL A 240 20.32 -4.50 -15.64
C VAL A 240 20.79 -5.94 -15.57
N VAL A 241 21.68 -6.26 -14.63
CA VAL A 241 22.32 -7.58 -14.53
C VAL A 241 21.36 -8.64 -14.00
N GLU A 242 20.58 -8.33 -12.97
CA GLU A 242 19.69 -9.29 -12.32
C GLU A 242 18.67 -9.94 -13.27
N PRO A 243 17.86 -9.20 -14.05
CA PRO A 243 16.87 -9.83 -14.92
C PRO A 243 17.51 -10.58 -16.09
N LEU A 244 18.70 -10.15 -16.55
CA LEU A 244 19.47 -10.88 -17.55
C LEU A 244 20.02 -12.20 -16.97
N ALA A 245 20.49 -12.20 -15.72
CA ALA A 245 20.98 -13.39 -15.05
C ALA A 245 19.87 -14.44 -14.88
N VAL A 246 18.64 -14.01 -14.52
CA VAL A 246 17.47 -14.89 -14.45
C VAL A 246 17.11 -15.49 -15.81
N VAL A 247 17.14 -14.69 -16.88
CA VAL A 247 16.89 -15.21 -18.23
C VAL A 247 17.97 -16.21 -18.65
N ILE A 248 19.24 -15.92 -18.37
CA ILE A 248 20.35 -16.82 -18.68
C ILE A 248 20.26 -18.12 -17.89
N SER A 249 19.92 -18.07 -16.59
CA SER A 249 19.80 -19.29 -15.78
C SER A 249 18.74 -20.22 -16.35
N VAL A 250 17.57 -19.69 -16.71
CA VAL A 250 16.50 -20.50 -17.33
C VAL A 250 16.94 -21.11 -18.66
N VAL A 251 17.68 -20.38 -19.49
CA VAL A 251 18.22 -20.93 -20.75
C VAL A 251 19.23 -22.04 -20.49
N VAL A 252 20.12 -21.86 -19.51
CA VAL A 252 21.10 -22.89 -19.12
C VAL A 252 20.38 -24.14 -18.63
N ASP A 253 19.41 -23.99 -17.72
CA ASP A 253 18.64 -25.11 -17.15
C ASP A 253 17.89 -25.89 -18.25
N GLY A 254 17.45 -25.19 -19.30
CA GLY A 254 16.78 -25.83 -20.44
C GLY A 254 17.71 -26.59 -21.37
N VAL A 255 18.96 -26.14 -21.50
CA VAL A 255 19.98 -26.84 -22.28
C VAL A 255 20.55 -28.02 -21.50
N THR A 256 20.67 -27.92 -20.18
CA THR A 256 21.17 -29.00 -19.30
C THR A 256 20.12 -30.07 -19.01
N GLY A 257 18.86 -29.85 -19.40
CA GLY A 257 17.74 -30.75 -19.11
C GLY A 257 17.30 -30.74 -17.65
N GLU A 258 17.75 -29.77 -16.85
CA GLU A 258 17.37 -29.63 -15.46
C GLU A 258 15.98 -29.00 -15.29
N LEU A 259 15.49 -28.25 -16.30
CA LEU A 259 14.11 -27.74 -16.33
C LEU A 259 13.06 -28.87 -16.24
N ASP A 260 13.33 -30.06 -16.79
CA ASP A 260 12.40 -31.18 -16.74
C ASP A 260 12.25 -31.77 -15.32
N ARG A 261 13.15 -31.43 -14.40
CA ARG A 261 13.08 -31.82 -12.97
C ARG A 261 12.31 -30.81 -12.11
N GLU A 262 12.06 -29.61 -12.62
CA GLU A 262 11.30 -28.58 -11.91
C GLU A 262 9.81 -28.93 -11.91
N ARG A 263 9.27 -29.23 -10.73
CA ARG A 263 7.86 -29.63 -10.53
C ARG A 263 6.84 -28.54 -10.90
N GLU A 264 7.29 -27.30 -11.11
CA GLU A 264 6.44 -26.10 -11.23
C GLU A 264 6.72 -25.29 -12.51
N TRP A 265 6.90 -25.97 -13.65
CA TRP A 265 7.08 -25.39 -14.99
C TRP A 265 6.21 -24.14 -15.30
N GLY A 266 4.95 -24.11 -14.87
CA GLY A 266 4.07 -22.95 -15.04
C GLY A 266 4.53 -21.69 -14.29
N ALA A 267 5.07 -21.82 -13.08
CA ALA A 267 5.61 -20.70 -12.31
C ALA A 267 6.93 -20.20 -12.90
N VAL A 268 7.82 -21.13 -13.28
CA VAL A 268 9.08 -20.82 -13.98
C VAL A 268 8.83 -20.02 -15.27
N SER A 269 7.81 -20.43 -16.05
CA SER A 269 7.39 -19.71 -17.25
C SER A 269 6.97 -18.27 -16.94
N GLY A 270 6.22 -18.07 -15.85
CA GLY A 270 5.79 -16.75 -15.39
C GLY A 270 6.95 -15.86 -14.94
N VAL A 271 7.89 -16.40 -14.15
CA VAL A 271 9.13 -15.70 -13.76
C VAL A 271 9.93 -15.30 -14.99
N THR A 272 10.13 -16.23 -15.94
CA THR A 272 10.91 -15.99 -17.16
C THR A 272 10.30 -14.89 -18.01
N LEU A 273 8.98 -14.91 -18.22
CA LEU A 273 8.30 -13.88 -18.99
C LEU A 273 8.43 -12.50 -18.32
N ALA A 274 8.25 -12.43 -17.00
CA ALA A 274 8.42 -11.19 -16.25
C ALA A 274 9.86 -10.68 -16.31
N ALA A 275 10.85 -11.58 -16.19
CA ALA A 275 12.27 -11.26 -16.29
C ALA A 275 12.64 -10.75 -17.68
N LEU A 276 12.11 -11.35 -18.76
CA LEU A 276 12.31 -10.87 -20.14
C LEU A 276 11.77 -9.46 -20.35
N ILE A 277 10.56 -9.17 -19.87
CA ILE A 277 9.97 -7.83 -19.95
C ILE A 277 10.83 -6.83 -19.15
N THR A 278 11.24 -7.21 -17.94
CA THR A 278 12.07 -6.38 -17.06
C THR A 278 13.45 -6.12 -17.67
N ALA A 279 14.07 -7.13 -18.28
CA ALA A 279 15.34 -7.01 -19.01
C ALA A 279 15.21 -6.06 -20.21
N ALA A 280 14.16 -6.19 -21.02
CA ALA A 280 13.93 -5.29 -22.15
C ALA A 280 13.77 -3.83 -21.70
N LEU A 281 13.03 -3.60 -20.61
CA LEU A 281 12.84 -2.27 -20.04
C LEU A 281 14.13 -1.68 -19.47
N THR A 282 14.94 -2.47 -18.75
CA THR A 282 16.17 -2.01 -18.09
C THR A 282 17.30 -1.79 -19.09
N VAL A 283 17.43 -2.62 -20.13
CA VAL A 283 18.36 -2.39 -21.26
C VAL A 283 17.98 -1.12 -22.01
N ARG A 284 16.68 -0.93 -22.31
CA ARG A 284 16.20 0.31 -22.94
C ARG A 284 16.46 1.54 -22.06
N ALA A 285 16.25 1.41 -20.74
CA ALA A 285 16.55 2.46 -19.78
C ALA A 285 18.05 2.78 -19.73
N ALA A 286 18.91 1.77 -19.78
CA ALA A 286 20.36 1.92 -19.79
C ALA A 286 20.84 2.69 -21.03
N TRP A 287 20.27 2.41 -22.20
CA TRP A 287 20.55 3.19 -23.42
C TRP A 287 20.07 4.64 -23.32
N LEU A 288 19.00 4.92 -22.58
CA LEU A 288 18.50 6.28 -22.35
C LEU A 288 19.30 7.07 -21.30
N LEU A 289 20.18 6.45 -20.52
CA LEU A 289 20.95 7.15 -19.47
C LEU A 289 21.81 8.31 -19.99
N ARG A 290 22.26 8.24 -21.25
CA ARG A 290 23.01 9.32 -21.91
C ARG A 290 22.09 10.41 -22.47
N PRO A 291 21.12 10.11 -23.37
CA PRO A 291 20.31 11.13 -24.03
C PRO A 291 19.17 11.71 -23.18
N ASP A 292 18.51 10.90 -22.34
CA ASP A 292 17.37 11.31 -21.52
C ASP A 292 17.36 10.57 -20.19
N ARG A 293 18.09 11.13 -19.21
CA ARG A 293 18.15 10.58 -17.86
C ARG A 293 16.77 10.51 -17.21
N LEU A 294 15.89 11.49 -17.45
CA LEU A 294 14.56 11.49 -16.84
C LEU A 294 13.73 10.31 -17.37
N GLY A 295 13.76 10.07 -18.69
CA GLY A 295 13.16 8.91 -19.34
C GLY A 295 13.76 7.59 -18.87
N ALA A 296 15.08 7.50 -18.72
CA ALA A 296 15.77 6.32 -18.21
C ALA A 296 15.26 5.92 -16.81
N PHE A 297 15.25 6.84 -15.85
CA PHE A 297 14.78 6.55 -14.49
C PHE A 297 13.27 6.27 -14.42
N ARG A 298 12.48 6.77 -15.38
CA ARG A 298 11.07 6.40 -15.52
C ARG A 298 10.91 4.93 -15.95
N LEU A 299 11.73 4.47 -16.90
CA LEU A 299 11.74 3.08 -17.35
C LEU A 299 12.29 2.13 -16.28
N PHE A 300 13.37 2.49 -15.57
CA PHE A 300 13.85 1.70 -14.43
C PHE A 300 12.76 1.53 -13.36
N LYS A 301 12.03 2.61 -13.06
CA LYS A 301 10.91 2.55 -12.14
C LYS A 301 9.80 1.62 -12.65
N LEU A 302 9.48 1.69 -13.94
CA LEU A 302 8.47 0.81 -14.54
C LEU A 302 8.91 -0.66 -14.46
N ALA A 303 10.18 -0.95 -14.75
CA ALA A 303 10.73 -2.31 -14.69
C ALA A 303 10.59 -2.91 -13.28
N ILE A 304 11.00 -2.19 -12.24
CA ILE A 304 10.85 -2.65 -10.85
C ILE A 304 9.37 -2.86 -10.48
N LEU A 305 8.47 -2.00 -10.96
CA LEU A 305 7.04 -2.17 -10.72
C LEU A 305 6.46 -3.38 -11.45
N VAL A 306 6.94 -3.68 -12.66
CA VAL A 306 6.54 -4.88 -13.40
C VAL A 306 7.02 -6.13 -12.66
N ASP A 307 8.27 -6.17 -12.23
CA ASP A 307 8.78 -7.29 -11.47
C ASP A 307 8.03 -7.47 -10.14
N LEU A 308 7.88 -6.40 -9.35
CA LEU A 308 7.09 -6.44 -8.11
C LEU A 308 5.65 -6.90 -8.36
N LEU A 309 4.97 -6.49 -9.43
CA LEU A 309 3.57 -6.85 -9.63
C LEU A 309 3.36 -8.22 -10.26
N PHE A 310 4.30 -8.68 -11.09
CA PHE A 310 4.13 -9.90 -11.89
C PHE A 310 5.21 -10.93 -11.59
N GLY A 311 6.49 -10.56 -11.64
CA GLY A 311 7.61 -11.47 -11.39
C GLY A 311 7.57 -12.07 -9.99
N GLN A 312 7.35 -11.23 -8.97
CA GLN A 312 7.33 -11.69 -7.59
C GLN A 312 6.15 -12.62 -7.28
N ILE A 313 5.00 -12.52 -7.97
CA ILE A 313 3.88 -13.48 -7.78
C ILE A 313 4.37 -14.91 -8.02
N PHE A 314 5.12 -15.12 -9.10
CA PHE A 314 5.65 -16.43 -9.44
C PHE A 314 6.89 -16.79 -8.61
N ASN A 315 7.74 -15.81 -8.28
CA ASN A 315 8.89 -16.02 -7.41
C ASN A 315 8.47 -16.49 -6.00
N PHE A 316 7.33 -16.03 -5.48
CA PHE A 316 6.80 -16.52 -4.20
C PHE A 316 6.38 -17.98 -4.25
N THR A 317 5.92 -18.46 -5.40
CA THR A 317 5.56 -19.87 -5.62
C THR A 317 6.81 -20.75 -5.53
N VAL A 318 7.89 -20.35 -6.22
CA VAL A 318 9.13 -21.14 -6.31
C VAL A 318 10.01 -20.99 -5.06
N ASN A 319 10.26 -19.75 -4.61
CA ASN A 319 11.32 -19.43 -3.64
C ASN A 319 10.80 -18.94 -2.27
N GLN A 320 9.48 -18.82 -2.05
CA GLN A 320 8.82 -18.41 -0.79
C GLN A 320 9.59 -17.37 0.06
N PHE A 321 10.46 -17.81 0.98
CA PHE A 321 11.27 -16.94 1.85
C PHE A 321 12.33 -16.13 1.09
N GLY A 322 12.92 -16.68 0.02
CA GLY A 322 13.83 -15.96 -0.87
C GLY A 322 13.14 -14.77 -1.53
N ALA A 323 11.88 -14.95 -1.96
CA ALA A 323 11.08 -13.89 -2.56
C ALA A 323 10.79 -12.72 -1.60
N VAL A 324 10.70 -12.95 -0.28
CA VAL A 324 10.60 -11.86 0.71
C VAL A 324 11.83 -10.96 0.68
N SER A 325 13.01 -11.55 0.57
CA SER A 325 14.28 -10.81 0.51
C SER A 325 14.41 -10.06 -0.82
N ALA A 326 13.98 -10.68 -1.93
CA ALA A 326 13.92 -10.05 -3.25
C ALA A 326 13.01 -8.81 -3.23
N VAL A 327 11.76 -8.95 -2.76
CA VAL A 327 10.84 -7.81 -2.62
C VAL A 327 11.42 -6.71 -1.74
N ALA A 328 12.05 -7.06 -0.62
CA ALA A 328 12.66 -6.06 0.26
C ALA A 328 13.75 -5.26 -0.47
N LEU A 329 14.59 -5.93 -1.25
CA LEU A 329 15.59 -5.30 -2.10
C LEU A 329 14.92 -4.44 -3.18
N ASP A 330 13.93 -4.95 -3.90
CA ASP A 330 13.20 -4.20 -4.94
C ASP A 330 12.55 -2.92 -4.41
N LEU A 331 12.02 -2.95 -3.18
CA LEU A 331 11.48 -1.76 -2.53
C LEU A 331 12.57 -0.72 -2.21
N VAL A 332 13.77 -1.16 -1.84
CA VAL A 332 14.94 -0.28 -1.66
C VAL A 332 15.37 0.32 -3.00
N LEU A 333 15.50 -0.51 -4.04
CA LEU A 333 15.85 -0.08 -5.40
C LEU A 333 14.82 0.93 -5.93
N LEU A 334 13.52 0.66 -5.73
CA LEU A 334 12.42 1.56 -6.08
C LEU A 334 12.53 2.88 -5.35
N GLY A 335 12.95 2.86 -4.08
CA GLY A 335 13.25 4.05 -3.28
C GLY A 335 14.32 4.92 -3.92
N VAL A 336 15.48 4.32 -4.27
CA VAL A 336 16.62 5.00 -4.92
C VAL A 336 16.24 5.57 -6.27
N VAL A 337 15.66 4.76 -7.15
CA VAL A 337 15.23 5.19 -8.49
C VAL A 337 14.18 6.29 -8.40
N THR A 338 13.24 6.21 -7.45
CA THR A 338 12.21 7.24 -7.26
C THR A 338 12.81 8.56 -6.73
N ALA A 339 13.79 8.49 -5.83
CA ALA A 339 14.47 9.67 -5.32
C ALA A 339 15.25 10.39 -6.43
N GLU A 340 16.02 9.64 -7.23
CA GLU A 340 16.78 10.21 -8.34
C GLU A 340 15.86 10.77 -9.44
N HIS A 341 14.78 10.05 -9.80
CA HIS A 341 13.79 10.57 -10.74
C HIS A 341 13.16 11.89 -10.28
N ARG A 342 12.85 12.02 -8.98
CA ARG A 342 12.32 13.27 -8.40
C ARG A 342 13.34 14.39 -8.44
N ARG A 343 14.62 14.08 -8.21
CA ARG A 343 15.72 15.04 -8.27
C ARG A 343 15.91 15.57 -9.69
N LEU A 344 16.06 14.69 -10.67
CA LEU A 344 16.18 15.05 -12.08
C LEU A 344 15.00 15.88 -12.58
N ARG A 345 13.78 15.56 -12.14
CA ARG A 345 12.57 16.34 -12.48
C ARG A 345 12.59 17.76 -11.93
N ARG A 346 13.26 18.00 -10.78
CA ARG A 346 13.41 19.35 -10.22
C ARG A 346 14.47 20.18 -10.94
N GLU A 347 15.47 19.51 -11.51
CA GLU A 347 16.58 20.13 -12.24
C GLU A 347 16.24 20.40 -13.72
N ALA A 348 15.19 19.76 -14.26
CA ALA A 348 14.74 19.95 -15.63
C ALA A 348 14.09 21.34 -15.86
N PRO A 349 14.45 22.09 -16.93
CA PRO A 349 13.83 23.37 -17.27
C PRO A 349 12.31 23.25 -17.53
N PRO A 350 11.52 24.30 -17.24
CA PRO A 350 10.06 24.26 -17.35
C PRO A 350 9.49 23.99 -18.75
N ASP A 351 10.29 24.08 -19.83
CA ASP A 351 9.86 23.92 -21.23
C ASP A 351 9.85 22.47 -21.76
N ARG A 352 10.24 21.46 -20.97
CA ARG A 352 10.11 20.04 -21.35
C ARG A 352 9.08 19.29 -20.50
N ARG A 353 7.99 19.96 -20.13
CA ARG A 353 6.92 19.40 -19.29
C ARG A 353 5.94 18.52 -20.03
#